data_AF-A0A3B8QIE4-F1
#
_entry.id   AF-A0A3B8QIE4-F1
#
_cell.length_a   1.000
_cell.length_b   1.000
_cell.length_c   1.000
_cell.angle_alpha   90.00
_cell.angle_beta   90.00
_cell.angle_gamma   90.00
#
_symmetry.space_group_name_H-M   'P 1'
#
loop_
_entity.id
_entity.type
_entity.pdbx_description
1 polymer ?
#
loop_
_entity_poly.entity_id
_entity_poly.type
_entity_poly.pdbx_seq_one_letter_code
_entity_poly.pdbx_strand_id
1 'polypeptide(L)'
;MMSEDPSKHLIERFEDQLRQNQAGFFDVDELEEIADYYLETGQLPRALLAIDMGVGLHPYATTFAVKRARYYVAAHQLDLAKDALAEAESLAPNHPDIEWVRGQLLMRLGKNTEAIASLKKALQTAEDPFPIQGHLASLYTAIGQFNHAVKVLKA
;
A
#
# COMPACT_ATOMS: atom_id res chain seq x y z
N MET A 1 -18.25 -4.04 26.00
CA MET A 1 -16.79 -3.97 25.78
C MET A 1 -16.59 -3.83 24.29
N MET A 2 -16.32 -2.62 23.80
CA MET A 2 -15.88 -2.44 22.43
C MET A 2 -14.47 -3.01 22.38
N SER A 3 -14.24 -4.03 21.56
CA SER A 3 -12.89 -4.48 21.23
C SER A 3 -12.13 -3.27 20.69
N GLU A 4 -11.12 -2.81 21.41
CA GLU A 4 -10.23 -1.76 20.91
C GLU A 4 -9.54 -2.29 19.66
N ASP A 5 -9.62 -1.53 18.57
CA ASP A 5 -8.96 -1.82 17.31
C ASP A 5 -7.44 -1.92 17.58
N PRO A 6 -6.80 -3.10 17.41
CA PRO A 6 -5.37 -3.30 17.67
C PRO A 6 -4.51 -2.25 16.97
N SER A 7 -4.89 -1.88 15.75
CA SER A 7 -4.25 -0.87 14.93
C SER A 7 -4.26 0.50 15.62
N LYS A 8 -5.30 0.86 16.38
CA LYS A 8 -5.39 2.15 17.07
C LYS A 8 -4.33 2.32 18.14
N HIS A 9 -4.10 1.27 18.95
CA HIS A 9 -3.06 1.29 19.99
C HIS A 9 -1.66 1.41 19.39
N LEU A 10 -1.43 0.72 18.27
CA LEU A 10 -0.16 0.76 17.56
C LEU A 10 0.15 2.16 17.01
N ILE A 11 -0.85 2.82 16.41
CA ILE A 11 -0.73 4.19 15.91
C ILE A 11 -0.52 5.19 17.06
N GLU A 12 -1.24 5.05 18.18
CA GLU A 12 -1.05 5.89 19.36
C GLU A 12 0.38 5.79 19.91
N ARG A 13 0.91 4.57 20.01
CA ARG A 13 2.29 4.31 20.45
C ARG A 13 3.33 4.96 19.52
N PHE A 14 3.14 4.81 18.20
CA PHE A 14 4.00 5.44 17.21
C PHE A 14 3.98 6.97 17.30
N GLU A 15 2.79 7.55 17.46
CA GLU A 15 2.61 8.98 17.62
C GLU A 15 3.21 9.52 18.93
N ASP A 16 3.07 8.79 20.03
CA ASP A 16 3.72 9.14 21.30
C ASP A 16 5.23 9.13 21.22
N GLN A 17 5.81 8.12 20.56
CA GLN A 17 7.25 8.06 20.35
C GLN A 17 7.76 9.27 19.56
N LEU A 18 7.07 9.62 18.48
CA LEU A 18 7.44 10.78 17.66
C LEU A 18 7.30 12.10 18.43
N ARG A 19 6.28 12.25 19.28
CA ARG A 19 6.14 13.41 20.17
C ARG A 19 7.25 13.51 21.20
N GLN A 20 7.64 12.37 21.79
CA GLN A 20 8.62 12.31 22.87
C GLN A 20 10.07 12.28 22.36
N ASN A 21 10.26 12.21 21.03
CA ASN A 21 11.56 12.04 20.37
C ASN A 21 12.37 10.88 20.98
N GLN A 22 11.67 9.79 21.32
CA GLN A 22 12.28 8.60 21.91
C GLN A 22 12.65 7.59 20.83
N ALA A 23 13.72 6.83 21.08
CA ALA A 23 13.97 5.61 20.35
C ALA A 23 13.01 4.54 20.89
N GLY A 24 12.00 4.18 20.11
CA GLY A 24 11.19 3.00 20.33
C GLY A 24 11.53 1.93 19.31
N PHE A 25 11.27 0.70 19.71
CA PHE A 25 11.48 -0.47 18.89
C PHE A 25 10.13 -0.93 18.36
N PHE A 26 10.01 -1.01 17.04
CA PHE A 26 8.91 -1.69 16.37
C PHE A 26 9.50 -2.83 15.57
N ASP A 27 8.80 -3.95 15.54
CA ASP A 27 9.15 -5.03 14.61
C ASP A 27 8.71 -4.71 13.17
N VAL A 28 8.92 -5.66 12.26
CA VAL A 28 8.62 -5.48 10.85
C VAL A 28 7.11 -5.34 10.64
N ASP A 29 6.33 -6.27 11.21
CA ASP A 29 4.87 -6.34 11.04
C ASP A 29 4.19 -5.07 11.58
N GLU A 30 4.64 -4.59 12.74
CA GLU A 30 4.14 -3.35 13.33
C GLU A 30 4.40 -2.14 12.42
N LEU A 31 5.59 -2.01 11.83
CA LEU A 31 5.90 -0.88 10.94
C LEU A 31 5.19 -0.99 9.59
N GLU A 32 4.93 -2.20 9.11
CA GLU A 32 4.08 -2.42 7.93
C GLU A 32 2.66 -1.95 8.18
N GLU A 33 2.06 -2.34 9.32
CA GLU A 33 0.70 -1.94 9.69
C GLU A 33 0.59 -0.42 9.88
N ILE A 34 1.58 0.20 10.54
CA ILE A 34 1.65 1.66 10.68
C ILE A 34 1.75 2.33 9.31
N ALA A 35 2.63 1.84 8.43
CA ALA A 35 2.81 2.41 7.09
C ALA A 35 1.51 2.29 6.26
N ASP A 36 0.86 1.13 6.27
CA ASP A 36 -0.38 0.89 5.54
C ASP A 36 -1.52 1.78 6.04
N TYR A 37 -1.68 1.90 7.37
CA TYR A 37 -2.67 2.81 7.96
C TYR A 37 -2.50 4.25 7.46
N TYR A 38 -1.27 4.77 7.46
CA TYR A 38 -1.02 6.13 7.00
C TYR A 38 -1.14 6.29 5.48
N LEU A 39 -0.82 5.25 4.70
CA LEU A 39 -1.05 5.24 3.25
C LEU A 39 -2.56 5.28 2.92
N GLU A 40 -3.36 4.54 3.67
CA GLU A 40 -4.81 4.45 3.48
C GLU A 40 -5.55 5.70 3.95
N THR A 41 -5.08 6.30 5.04
CA THR A 41 -5.61 7.59 5.54
C THR A 41 -5.03 8.80 4.83
N GLY A 42 -4.10 8.61 3.88
CA GLY A 42 -3.49 9.67 3.08
C GLY A 42 -2.50 10.57 3.83
N GLN A 43 -2.07 10.17 5.03
CA GLN A 43 -1.09 10.89 5.85
C GLN A 43 0.33 10.56 5.39
N LEU A 44 0.64 10.93 4.14
CA LEU A 44 1.87 10.57 3.45
C LEU A 44 3.17 10.87 4.24
N PRO A 45 3.32 12.01 4.95
CA PRO A 45 4.52 12.25 5.74
C PRO A 45 4.74 11.21 6.84
N ARG A 46 3.66 10.72 7.47
CA ARG A 46 3.74 9.69 8.52
C ARG A 46 4.02 8.31 7.93
N ALA A 47 3.41 7.99 6.80
CA ALA A 47 3.70 6.77 6.05
C ALA A 47 5.20 6.69 5.71
N LEU A 48 5.78 7.76 5.18
CA LEU A 48 7.20 7.78 4.81
C LEU A 48 8.10 7.61 6.04
N LEU A 49 7.78 8.26 7.17
CA LEU A 49 8.52 8.08 8.42
C LEU A 49 8.51 6.63 8.91
N ALA A 50 7.35 5.96 8.86
CA ALA A 50 7.25 4.56 9.24
C ALA A 50 8.06 3.65 8.31
N ILE A 51 7.98 3.88 6.99
CA ILE A 51 8.77 3.15 5.98
C ILE A 51 10.27 3.34 6.21
N ASP A 52 10.73 4.58 6.42
CA ASP A 52 12.14 4.89 6.61
C ASP A 52 12.66 4.31 7.94
N MET A 53 11.83 4.32 9.00
CA MET A 53 12.14 3.64 10.25
C MET A 53 12.26 2.12 10.04
N GLY A 54 11.36 1.52 9.25
CA GLY A 54 11.41 0.11 8.88
C GLY A 54 12.69 -0.28 8.16
N VAL A 55 13.08 0.50 7.14
CA VAL A 55 14.34 0.30 6.43
C VAL A 55 15.55 0.47 7.36
N GLY A 56 15.49 1.43 8.30
CA GLY A 56 16.59 1.69 9.24
C GLY A 56 16.76 0.60 10.31
N LEU A 57 15.65 0.13 10.89
CA LEU A 57 15.66 -0.90 11.94
C LEU A 57 15.82 -2.31 11.36
N HIS A 58 15.27 -2.56 10.17
CA HIS A 58 15.21 -3.88 9.54
C HIS A 58 15.70 -3.82 8.08
N PRO A 59 17.01 -3.62 7.82
CA PRO A 59 17.53 -3.42 6.45
C PRO A 59 17.32 -4.60 5.48
N TYR A 60 17.00 -5.78 6.00
CA TYR A 60 16.75 -6.99 5.21
C TYR A 60 15.25 -7.26 4.99
N ALA A 61 14.36 -6.46 5.59
CA ALA A 61 12.92 -6.57 5.40
C ALA A 61 12.55 -5.93 4.05
N THR A 62 12.49 -6.75 3.01
CA THR A 62 12.24 -6.29 1.63
C THR A 62 10.81 -5.77 1.40
N THR A 63 9.89 -6.03 2.33
CA THR A 63 8.53 -5.46 2.32
C THR A 63 8.52 -3.92 2.22
N PHE A 64 9.45 -3.23 2.89
CA PHE A 64 9.49 -1.77 2.89
C PHE A 64 9.81 -1.19 1.51
N ALA A 65 10.45 -1.95 0.60
CA ALA A 65 10.59 -1.54 -0.79
C ALA A 65 9.23 -1.45 -1.51
N VAL A 66 8.34 -2.41 -1.26
CA VAL A 66 6.97 -2.42 -1.81
C VAL A 66 6.14 -1.28 -1.21
N LYS A 67 6.22 -1.06 0.10
CA LYS A 67 5.53 0.06 0.77
C LYS A 67 6.04 1.42 0.27
N ARG A 68 7.35 1.56 0.01
CA ARG A 68 7.94 2.76 -0.59
C ARG A 68 7.45 3.01 -2.02
N ALA A 69 7.30 1.96 -2.83
CA ALA A 69 6.68 2.08 -4.15
C ALA A 69 5.22 2.55 -4.04
N ARG A 70 4.44 1.97 -3.13
CA ARG A 70 3.05 2.37 -2.84
C ARG A 70 2.97 3.84 -2.37
N TYR A 71 3.90 4.28 -1.53
CA TYR A 71 4.04 5.68 -1.10
C TYR A 71 4.19 6.63 -2.30
N TYR A 72 5.13 6.35 -3.20
CA TYR A 72 5.36 7.24 -4.35
C TYR A 72 4.17 7.29 -5.31
N VAL A 73 3.44 6.18 -5.48
CA VAL A 73 2.17 6.17 -6.22
C VAL A 73 1.14 7.08 -5.55
N ALA A 74 0.97 6.97 -4.22
CA ALA A 74 0.03 7.79 -3.45
C ALA A 74 0.42 9.27 -3.44
N ALA A 75 1.72 9.58 -3.42
CA ALA A 75 2.27 10.92 -3.50
C ALA A 75 2.24 11.54 -4.91
N HIS A 76 1.71 10.80 -5.92
CA HIS A 76 1.71 11.21 -7.33
C HIS A 76 3.12 11.47 -7.92
N GLN A 77 4.17 10.91 -7.32
CA GLN A 77 5.55 11.01 -7.78
C GLN A 77 5.85 9.83 -8.73
N LEU A 78 5.26 9.86 -9.92
CA LEU A 78 5.13 8.67 -10.77
C LEU A 78 6.45 8.12 -11.31
N ASP A 79 7.48 8.95 -11.48
CA ASP A 79 8.79 8.47 -11.93
C ASP A 79 9.54 7.76 -10.79
N LEU A 80 9.54 8.34 -9.59
CA LEU A 80 10.05 7.67 -8.39
C LEU A 80 9.28 6.38 -8.08
N ALA A 81 7.97 6.37 -8.33
CA ALA A 81 7.15 5.18 -8.17
C ALA A 81 7.56 4.04 -9.11
N LYS A 82 7.94 4.34 -10.36
CA LYS A 82 8.43 3.33 -11.31
C LYS A 82 9.75 2.73 -10.82
N ASP A 83 10.68 3.58 -10.41
CA ASP A 83 12.00 3.15 -9.95
C ASP A 83 11.88 2.31 -8.66
N ALA A 84 11.09 2.78 -7.70
CA ALA A 84 10.84 2.06 -6.45
C ALA A 84 10.09 0.74 -6.68
N LEU A 85 9.15 0.69 -7.63
CA LEU A 85 8.47 -0.55 -7.99
C LEU A 85 9.43 -1.56 -8.63
N ALA A 86 10.33 -1.10 -9.51
CA ALA A 86 11.35 -1.97 -10.10
C ALA A 86 12.31 -2.53 -9.05
N GLU A 87 12.72 -1.71 -8.08
CA GLU A 87 13.49 -2.15 -6.92
C GLU A 87 12.72 -3.20 -6.10
N ALA A 88 11.46 -2.92 -5.77
CA ALA A 88 10.60 -3.84 -5.03
C ALA A 88 10.43 -5.20 -5.74
N GLU A 89 10.28 -5.20 -7.06
CA GLU A 89 10.23 -6.41 -7.88
C GLU A 89 11.54 -7.20 -7.87
N SER A 90 12.68 -6.53 -7.78
CA SER A 90 13.97 -7.18 -7.66
C SER A 90 14.19 -7.79 -6.27
N LEU A 91 13.74 -7.11 -5.21
CA LEU A 91 13.99 -7.50 -3.82
C LEU A 91 12.95 -8.50 -3.28
N ALA A 92 11.70 -8.37 -3.71
CA ALA A 92 10.56 -9.12 -3.19
C ALA A 92 9.64 -9.63 -4.30
N PRO A 93 10.14 -10.37 -5.32
CA PRO A 93 9.40 -10.70 -6.55
C PRO A 93 8.06 -11.42 -6.34
N ASN A 94 7.88 -12.08 -5.19
CA ASN A 94 6.67 -12.84 -4.85
C ASN A 94 5.76 -12.10 -3.85
N HIS A 95 6.04 -10.84 -3.54
CA HIS A 95 5.22 -10.08 -2.59
C HIS A 95 3.82 -9.83 -3.18
N PRO A 96 2.74 -10.14 -2.44
CA PRO A 96 1.37 -10.10 -2.98
C PRO A 96 0.97 -8.71 -3.47
N ASP A 97 1.47 -7.65 -2.85
CA ASP A 97 1.14 -6.27 -3.21
C ASP A 97 1.82 -5.75 -4.49
N ILE A 98 2.81 -6.45 -5.08
CA ILE A 98 3.53 -5.92 -6.26
C ILE A 98 2.57 -5.62 -7.41
N GLU A 99 1.69 -6.56 -7.75
CA GLU A 99 0.73 -6.35 -8.84
C GLU A 99 -0.34 -5.32 -8.44
N TRP A 100 -0.62 -5.14 -7.14
CA TRP A 100 -1.51 -4.09 -6.68
C TRP A 100 -0.88 -2.71 -6.88
N VAL A 101 0.36 -2.51 -6.42
CA VAL A 101 1.10 -1.25 -6.58
C VAL A 101 1.29 -0.94 -8.06
N ARG A 102 1.64 -1.94 -8.89
CA ARG A 102 1.71 -1.79 -10.36
C ARG A 102 0.39 -1.32 -10.93
N GLY A 103 -0.71 -1.96 -10.54
CA GLY A 103 -2.06 -1.58 -10.94
C GLY A 103 -2.35 -0.11 -10.61
N GLN A 104 -2.10 0.32 -9.38
CA GLN A 104 -2.32 1.70 -8.94
C GLN A 104 -1.45 2.71 -9.71
N LEU A 105 -0.17 2.39 -9.96
CA LEU A 105 0.72 3.22 -10.77
C LEU A 105 0.18 3.39 -12.20
N LEU A 106 -0.25 2.28 -12.82
CA LEU A 106 -0.84 2.28 -14.17
C LEU A 106 -2.15 3.09 -14.20
N MET A 107 -2.97 3.04 -13.14
CA MET A 107 -4.15 3.91 -13.00
C MET A 107 -3.75 5.38 -13.03
N ARG A 108 -2.73 5.77 -12.26
CA ARG A 108 -2.26 7.17 -12.20
C ARG A 108 -1.66 7.64 -13.54
N LEU A 109 -1.14 6.72 -14.34
CA LEU A 109 -0.65 6.98 -15.70
C LEU A 109 -1.76 6.97 -16.76
N GLY A 110 -3.02 6.71 -16.40
CA GLY A 110 -4.15 6.61 -17.33
C GLY A 110 -4.15 5.33 -18.19
N LYS A 111 -3.29 4.36 -17.87
CA LYS A 111 -3.16 3.08 -18.58
C LYS A 111 -4.19 2.06 -18.08
N ASN A 112 -5.47 2.40 -18.23
CA ASN A 112 -6.59 1.69 -17.59
C ASN A 112 -6.63 0.18 -17.91
N THR A 113 -6.36 -0.22 -19.15
CA THR A 113 -6.39 -1.64 -19.55
C THR A 113 -5.27 -2.44 -18.89
N GLU A 114 -4.05 -1.90 -18.85
CA GLU A 114 -2.90 -2.52 -18.18
C GLU A 114 -3.16 -2.58 -16.65
N ALA A 115 -3.71 -1.51 -16.08
CA ALA A 115 -4.06 -1.44 -14.67
C ALA A 115 -5.08 -2.52 -14.26
N ILE A 116 -6.14 -2.72 -15.05
CA ILE A 116 -7.13 -3.79 -14.79
C ILE A 116 -6.45 -5.16 -14.80
N ALA A 117 -5.53 -5.41 -15.73
CA ALA A 117 -4.82 -6.68 -15.80
C ALA A 117 -3.98 -6.95 -14.54
N SER A 118 -3.23 -5.94 -14.08
CA SER A 118 -2.44 -6.05 -12.84
C SER A 118 -3.29 -6.21 -11.60
N LEU A 119 -4.34 -5.41 -11.43
CA LEU A 119 -5.23 -5.53 -10.26
C LEU A 119 -5.96 -6.89 -10.22
N LYS A 120 -6.31 -7.47 -11.38
CA LYS A 120 -6.86 -8.84 -11.44
C LYS A 120 -5.87 -9.91 -11.01
N LYS A 121 -4.57 -9.72 -11.24
CA LYS A 121 -3.54 -10.63 -10.73
C LYS A 121 -3.37 -10.47 -9.23
N ALA A 122 -3.29 -9.23 -8.76
CA ALA A 122 -3.20 -8.93 -7.32
C ALA A 122 -4.35 -9.58 -6.53
N LEU A 123 -5.57 -9.53 -7.07
CA LEU A 123 -6.76 -10.13 -6.46
C LEU A 123 -6.65 -11.66 -6.27
N GLN A 124 -5.80 -12.36 -7.04
CA GLN A 124 -5.65 -13.82 -6.92
C GLN A 124 -4.86 -14.23 -5.68
N THR A 125 -4.05 -13.33 -5.13
CA THR A 125 -3.14 -13.59 -4.01
C THR A 125 -3.38 -12.67 -2.82
N ALA A 126 -4.42 -11.83 -2.90
CA ALA A 126 -4.74 -10.87 -1.85
C ALA A 126 -5.38 -11.55 -0.65
N GLU A 127 -4.87 -11.25 0.55
CA GLU A 127 -5.49 -11.66 1.80
C GLU A 127 -6.78 -10.84 2.05
N ASP A 128 -6.72 -9.52 1.86
CA ASP A 128 -7.89 -8.66 1.78
C ASP A 128 -8.13 -8.17 0.34
N PRO A 129 -9.17 -8.69 -0.35
CA PRO A 129 -9.49 -8.27 -1.70
C PRO A 129 -10.13 -6.89 -1.79
N PHE A 130 -10.69 -6.35 -0.69
CA PHE A 130 -11.60 -5.21 -0.73
C PHE A 130 -10.96 -3.92 -1.29
N PRO A 131 -9.74 -3.51 -0.89
CA PRO A 131 -9.07 -2.35 -1.48
C PRO A 131 -8.84 -2.49 -2.99
N ILE A 132 -8.43 -3.69 -3.44
CA ILE A 132 -8.17 -4.00 -4.85
C ILE A 132 -9.46 -3.98 -5.66
N GLN A 133 -10.55 -4.55 -5.12
CA GLN A 133 -11.88 -4.50 -5.71
C GLN A 133 -12.37 -3.06 -5.89
N GLY A 134 -12.14 -2.18 -4.90
CA GLY A 134 -12.44 -0.75 -4.99
C GLY A 134 -11.73 -0.06 -6.16
N HIS A 135 -10.44 -0.32 -6.34
CA HIS A 135 -9.68 0.21 -7.48
C HIS A 135 -10.18 -0.33 -8.84
N LEU A 136 -10.46 -1.63 -8.92
CA LEU A 136 -11.03 -2.24 -10.13
C LEU A 136 -12.40 -1.66 -10.49
N ALA A 137 -13.27 -1.47 -9.49
CA ALA A 137 -14.59 -0.88 -9.70
C ALA A 137 -14.48 0.57 -10.17
N SER A 138 -13.56 1.34 -9.60
CA SER A 138 -13.26 2.71 -10.04
C SER A 138 -12.80 2.75 -11.50
N LEU A 139 -11.88 1.86 -11.89
CA LEU A 139 -11.41 1.75 -13.28
C LEU A 139 -12.53 1.38 -14.25
N TYR A 140 -13.31 0.34 -13.94
CA TYR A 140 -14.44 -0.07 -14.78
C TYR A 140 -15.46 1.05 -14.93
N THR A 141 -15.71 1.81 -13.88
CA THR A 141 -16.59 2.99 -13.92
C THR A 141 -16.02 4.07 -14.84
N ALA A 142 -14.72 4.38 -14.71
CA ALA A 142 -14.05 5.39 -15.52
C ALA A 142 -14.06 5.08 -17.04
N ILE A 143 -14.09 3.80 -17.41
CA ILE A 143 -14.16 3.35 -18.82
C ILE A 143 -15.60 2.97 -19.26
N GLY A 144 -16.62 3.30 -18.47
CA GLY A 144 -18.03 3.08 -18.81
C GLY A 144 -18.53 1.62 -18.69
N GLN A 145 -17.74 0.73 -18.10
CA GLN A 145 -18.08 -0.69 -17.91
C GLN A 145 -18.78 -0.94 -16.55
N PHE A 146 -19.90 -0.26 -16.30
CA PHE A 146 -20.60 -0.29 -15.00
C PHE A 146 -21.00 -1.70 -14.54
N ASN A 147 -21.38 -2.60 -15.46
CA ASN A 147 -21.71 -3.98 -15.14
C ASN A 147 -20.53 -4.74 -14.52
N HIS A 148 -19.31 -4.48 -15.00
CA HIS A 148 -18.10 -5.08 -14.43
C HIS A 148 -17.79 -4.49 -13.06
N ALA A 149 -17.97 -3.18 -12.88
CA ALA A 149 -17.78 -2.53 -11.58
C ALA A 149 -18.69 -3.12 -10.50
N VAL A 150 -19.99 -3.28 -10.80
CA VAL A 150 -20.96 -3.88 -9.86
C VAL A 150 -20.63 -5.33 -9.55
N LYS A 151 -20.18 -6.10 -10.56
CA LYS A 151 -19.80 -7.51 -10.35
C LYS A 151 -18.61 -7.66 -9.42
N VAL A 152 -17.61 -6.79 -9.56
CA VAL A 152 -16.40 -6.82 -8.72
C VAL A 152 -16.70 -6.49 -7.25
N LEU A 153 -17.62 -5.56 -6.97
CA LEU A 153 -17.97 -5.16 -5.60
C LEU A 153 -18.94 -6.12 -4.89
N LYS A 154 -19.51 -7.09 -5.60
CA LYS A 154 -20.48 -8.07 -5.07
C LYS A 154 -19.87 -9.46 -4.84
N ALA A 155 -18.63 -9.66 -5.27
CA ALA A 155 -17.91 -10.93 -5.18
C ALA A 155 -17.16 -11.01 -3.86
#